data_AF-A0A2G9SJE5-F1
#
_entry.id   AF-A0A2G9SJE5-F1
#
_cell.length_a   1.000
_cell.length_b   1.000
_cell.length_c   1.000
_cell.angle_alpha   90.00
_cell.angle_beta   90.00
_cell.angle_gamma   90.00
#
_symmetry.space_group_name_H-M   'P 1'
#
loop_
_entity.id
_entity.type
_entity.pdbx_description
1 polymer ?
#
loop_
_entity_poly.entity_id
_entity_poly.type
_entity_poly.pdbx_seq_one_letter_code
_entity_poly.pdbx_strand_id
1 'polypeptide(L)'
;DGTVIVYTIRRGQFLRCIRPPCESSLPLTISHLAVGLEGQIVFQSTIEGRSSLKDKFALHCYSVNGKNLSSVPLDEQVSALCVTEEFVVLGTAQCSLQIRDLRSLAPAVSPLPMKVPVHCVSVTKENSHILVGLEDGKLIVVGAGQPLEVKTGQFTRKLWGSTRRISQVSSGETEYKPTETK
;
A
#
# COMPACT_ATOMS: atom_id res chain seq x y z
N ASP A 1 0.73 22.07 -5.55
CA ASP A 1 1.16 23.01 -4.48
C ASP A 1 1.31 22.33 -3.11
N GLY A 2 1.17 21.00 -3.01
CA GLY A 2 1.33 20.30 -1.74
C GLY A 2 0.12 20.38 -0.80
N THR A 3 -1.06 20.77 -1.30
CA THR A 3 -2.28 20.86 -0.50
C THR A 3 -3.26 19.73 -0.84
N VAL A 4 -3.76 19.00 0.17
CA VAL A 4 -4.97 18.17 0.01
C VAL A 4 -6.18 19.02 0.32
N ILE A 5 -7.15 19.06 -0.59
CA ILE A 5 -8.39 19.80 -0.39
C ILE A 5 -9.56 18.83 -0.30
N VAL A 6 -10.35 18.95 0.76
CA VAL A 6 -11.49 18.09 1.01
C VAL A 6 -12.77 18.84 0.66
N TYR A 7 -13.58 18.23 -0.20
CA TYR A 7 -14.89 18.73 -0.59
C TYR A 7 -15.97 17.69 -0.29
N THR A 8 -17.19 18.15 -0.02
CA THR A 8 -18.36 17.27 -0.06
C THR A 8 -18.70 16.94 -1.51
N ILE A 9 -18.99 15.67 -1.80
CA ILE A 9 -19.35 15.25 -3.16
C ILE A 9 -20.72 15.83 -3.56
N ARG A 10 -21.73 15.67 -2.69
CA ARG A 10 -23.13 15.96 -3.03
C ARG A 10 -23.42 17.44 -3.26
N ARG A 11 -22.67 18.34 -2.60
CA ARG A 11 -22.89 19.80 -2.67
C ARG A 11 -21.68 20.57 -3.19
N GLY A 12 -20.55 19.91 -3.45
CA GLY A 12 -19.30 20.58 -3.83
C GLY A 12 -18.78 21.57 -2.78
N GLN A 13 -19.24 21.47 -1.52
CA GLN A 13 -18.85 22.40 -0.48
C GLN A 13 -17.42 22.13 -0.04
N PHE A 14 -16.60 23.18 -0.04
CA PHE A 14 -15.29 23.19 0.59
C PHE A 14 -15.42 22.85 2.07
N LEU A 15 -14.64 21.87 2.53
CA LEU A 15 -14.57 21.50 3.93
C LEU A 15 -13.29 22.02 4.57
N ARG A 16 -12.13 21.72 3.98
CA ARG A 16 -10.82 22.10 4.53
C ARG A 16 -9.68 21.90 3.54
N CYS A 17 -8.54 22.50 3.88
CA CYS A 17 -7.24 22.21 3.32
C CYS A 17 -6.36 21.51 4.37
N ILE A 18 -5.60 20.51 3.94
CA ILE A 18 -4.58 19.83 4.73
C ILE A 18 -3.24 20.08 4.04
N ARG A 19 -2.24 20.52 4.81
CA ARG A 19 -0.87 20.67 4.33
C ARG A 19 0.05 19.84 5.24
N PRO A 20 0.83 18.91 4.69
CA PRO A 20 1.83 18.20 5.47
C PRO A 20 2.90 19.18 5.98
N PRO A 21 3.50 18.91 7.15
CA PRO A 21 4.63 19.69 7.63
C PRO A 21 5.78 19.60 6.62
N CYS A 22 6.38 20.73 6.27
CA CYS A 22 7.55 20.81 5.41
C CYS A 22 8.47 21.90 5.96
N GLU A 23 9.70 21.54 6.32
CA GLU A 23 10.73 22.49 6.75
C GLU A 23 11.56 23.02 5.56
N SER A 24 11.35 22.46 4.37
CA SER A 24 12.09 22.84 3.17
C SER A 24 11.47 24.07 2.50
N SER A 25 12.33 24.93 1.94
CA SER A 25 11.92 25.98 1.00
C SER A 25 11.60 25.44 -0.40
N LEU A 26 11.89 24.15 -0.64
CA LEU A 26 11.62 23.50 -1.91
C LEU A 26 10.12 23.19 -2.08
N PRO A 27 9.63 23.12 -3.34
CA PRO A 27 8.25 22.73 -3.59
C PRO A 27 7.94 21.33 -3.04
N LEU A 28 6.74 21.19 -2.48
CA LEU A 28 6.21 19.91 -2.03
C LEU A 28 5.02 19.51 -2.91
N THR A 29 5.01 18.26 -3.34
CA THR A 29 3.89 17.65 -4.07
C THR A 29 3.29 16.48 -3.31
N ILE A 30 2.05 16.14 -3.68
CA ILE A 30 1.31 15.03 -3.08
C ILE A 30 1.02 14.00 -4.17
N SER A 31 1.26 12.73 -3.84
CA SER A 31 1.03 11.58 -4.70
C SER A 31 0.33 10.47 -3.93
N HIS A 32 -0.32 9.55 -4.66
CA HIS A 32 -0.94 8.33 -4.13
C HIS A 32 -1.83 8.56 -2.90
N LEU A 33 -2.89 9.37 -3.08
CA LEU A 33 -3.85 9.69 -2.03
C LEU A 33 -4.96 8.64 -1.95
N ALA A 34 -5.28 8.19 -0.74
CA ALA A 34 -6.43 7.33 -0.46
C ALA A 34 -7.17 7.76 0.81
N VAL A 35 -8.43 7.33 0.90
CA VAL A 35 -9.28 7.54 2.06
C VAL A 35 -9.68 6.18 2.64
N GLY A 36 -9.35 5.93 3.89
CA GLY A 36 -9.74 4.76 4.65
C GLY A 36 -11.22 4.80 5.07
N LEU A 37 -11.75 3.65 5.48
CA LEU A 37 -13.18 3.47 5.77
C LEU A 37 -13.68 4.35 6.93
N GLU A 38 -12.82 4.68 7.89
CA GLU A 38 -13.18 5.52 9.04
C GLU A 38 -12.80 7.00 8.82
N GLY A 39 -12.44 7.38 7.59
CA GLY A 39 -12.09 8.74 7.23
C GLY A 39 -10.63 9.08 7.52
N GLN A 40 -9.73 8.10 7.61
CA GLN A 40 -8.30 8.34 7.50
C GLN A 40 -7.98 8.81 6.07
N ILE A 41 -7.13 9.81 5.92
CA ILE A 41 -6.63 10.29 4.64
C ILE A 41 -5.13 10.00 4.63
N VAL A 42 -4.71 9.13 3.72
CA VAL A 42 -3.31 8.69 3.61
C VAL A 42 -2.76 9.16 2.26
N PHE A 43 -1.56 9.72 2.26
CA PHE A 43 -0.90 10.15 1.03
C PHE A 43 0.62 10.20 1.20
N GLN A 44 1.34 10.10 0.09
CA GLN A 44 2.76 10.41 0.04
C GLN A 44 2.94 11.90 -0.26
N SER A 45 3.86 12.56 0.44
CA SER A 45 4.44 13.81 0.00
C SER A 45 5.83 13.60 -0.60
N THR A 46 6.20 14.46 -1.56
CA THR A 46 7.52 14.47 -2.18
C THR A 46 8.08 15.89 -2.16
N ILE A 47 9.30 16.06 -1.67
CA ILE A 47 10.05 17.32 -1.78
C ILE A 47 10.77 17.33 -3.13
N GLU A 48 10.36 18.24 -4.01
CA GLU A 48 10.95 18.39 -5.34
C GLU A 48 12.36 19.00 -5.27
N GLY A 49 13.19 18.75 -6.28
CA GLY A 49 14.54 19.31 -6.35
C GLY A 49 15.58 18.67 -5.41
N ARG A 50 15.17 17.82 -4.46
CA ARG A 50 16.13 16.97 -3.73
C ARG A 50 16.69 15.87 -4.64
N SER A 51 18.02 15.84 -4.74
CA SER A 51 18.77 14.80 -5.45
C SER A 51 18.85 13.49 -4.67
N SER A 52 19.02 13.57 -3.34
CA SER A 52 19.01 12.41 -2.45
C SER A 52 17.59 11.90 -2.23
N LEU A 53 17.44 10.57 -2.12
CA LEU A 53 16.19 9.94 -1.65
C LEU A 53 15.96 10.16 -0.16
N LYS A 54 17.02 10.44 0.61
CA LYS A 54 16.92 10.70 2.04
C LYS A 54 16.08 11.95 2.32
N ASP A 55 15.08 11.78 3.18
CA ASP A 55 14.08 12.79 3.54
C ASP A 55 13.35 13.40 2.33
N LYS A 56 13.31 12.68 1.20
CA LYS A 56 12.62 13.14 -0.01
C LYS A 56 11.14 12.81 0.02
N PHE A 57 10.79 11.66 0.56
CA PHE A 57 9.44 11.16 0.63
C PHE A 57 8.98 11.06 2.07
N ALA A 58 7.70 11.33 2.32
CA ALA A 58 7.07 11.04 3.60
C ALA A 58 5.66 10.49 3.39
N LEU A 59 5.26 9.54 4.22
CA LEU A 59 3.91 9.04 4.30
C LEU A 59 3.18 9.76 5.42
N HIS A 60 1.99 10.26 5.13
CA HIS A 60 1.18 10.97 6.10
C HIS A 60 -0.17 10.28 6.27
N CYS A 61 -0.66 10.24 7.51
CA CYS A 61 -2.01 9.84 7.84
C CYS A 61 -2.68 11.00 8.60
N TYR A 62 -3.78 11.49 8.06
CA TYR A 62 -4.60 12.55 8.62
C TYR A 62 -6.00 12.03 8.90
N SER A 63 -6.70 12.60 9.86
CA SER A 63 -8.16 12.42 9.91
C SER A 63 -8.84 13.27 8.84
N VAL A 64 -10.06 12.91 8.47
CA VAL A 64 -10.95 13.74 7.64
C VAL A 64 -11.20 15.12 8.25
N ASN A 65 -10.98 15.25 9.57
CA ASN A 65 -11.01 16.52 10.29
C ASN A 65 -9.70 17.32 10.22
N GLY A 66 -8.75 16.91 9.38
CA GLY A 66 -7.49 17.63 9.15
C GLY A 66 -6.46 17.52 10.28
N LYS A 67 -6.67 16.64 11.26
CA LYS A 67 -5.67 16.38 12.31
C LYS A 67 -4.61 15.44 11.77
N ASN A 68 -3.33 15.80 11.92
CA ASN A 68 -2.23 14.87 11.66
C ASN A 68 -2.26 13.76 12.72
N LEU A 69 -2.39 12.51 12.27
CA LEU A 69 -2.41 11.34 13.13
C LEU A 69 -1.02 10.73 13.25
N SER A 70 -0.32 10.63 12.11
CA SER A 70 1.05 10.15 12.04
C SER A 70 1.72 10.61 10.74
N SER A 71 3.05 10.69 10.77
CA SER A 71 3.88 11.01 9.61
C SER A 71 5.23 10.35 9.76
N VAL A 72 5.68 9.62 8.73
CA VAL A 72 6.95 8.91 8.74
C VAL A 72 7.71 9.19 7.44
N PRO A 73 9.05 9.34 7.48
CA PRO A 73 9.83 9.40 6.26
C PRO A 73 9.75 8.05 5.51
N LEU A 74 9.89 8.10 4.19
CA LEU A 74 10.05 6.92 3.34
C LEU A 74 11.35 7.02 2.56
N ASP A 75 12.06 5.90 2.46
CA ASP A 75 13.27 5.78 1.63
C ASP A 75 12.96 5.44 0.17
N GLU A 76 11.71 5.03 -0.09
CA GLU A 76 11.23 4.57 -1.39
C GLU A 76 10.03 5.39 -1.86
N GLN A 77 9.96 5.58 -3.18
CA GLN A 77 8.84 6.21 -3.84
C GLN A 77 7.68 5.24 -3.94
N VAL A 78 6.54 5.59 -3.34
CA VAL A 78 5.27 4.88 -3.51
C VAL A 78 4.85 4.99 -4.97
N SER A 79 4.47 3.87 -5.56
CA SER A 79 3.88 3.76 -6.90
C SER A 79 2.43 3.23 -6.85
N ALA A 80 2.06 2.55 -5.77
CA ALA A 80 0.70 2.09 -5.54
C ALA A 80 0.37 2.14 -4.03
N LEU A 81 -0.86 2.52 -3.69
CA LEU A 81 -1.30 2.67 -2.31
C LEU A 81 -2.72 2.12 -2.12
N CYS A 82 -2.90 1.28 -1.11
CA CYS A 82 -4.20 0.75 -0.69
C CYS A 82 -4.32 0.85 0.83
N VAL A 83 -5.47 1.29 1.32
CA VAL A 83 -5.77 1.43 2.75
C VAL A 83 -6.85 0.41 3.12
N THR A 84 -6.58 -0.39 4.13
CA THR A 84 -7.56 -1.28 4.77
C THR A 84 -7.97 -0.70 6.13
N GLU A 85 -8.72 -1.45 6.93
CA GLU A 85 -9.10 -1.04 8.28
C GLU A 85 -7.89 -0.88 9.21
N GLU A 86 -6.93 -1.81 9.12
CA GLU A 86 -5.78 -1.86 10.03
C GLU A 86 -4.45 -1.50 9.37
N PHE A 87 -4.36 -1.58 8.04
CA PHE A 87 -3.09 -1.49 7.34
C PHE A 87 -3.10 -0.49 6.17
N VAL A 88 -1.91 0.03 5.87
CA VAL A 88 -1.58 0.66 4.60
C VAL A 88 -0.65 -0.27 3.84
N VAL A 89 -1.07 -0.66 2.64
CA VAL A 89 -0.28 -1.46 1.71
C VAL A 89 0.31 -0.55 0.65
N LEU A 90 1.64 -0.58 0.53
CA LEU A 90 2.39 0.23 -0.41
C LEU A 90 3.10 -0.67 -1.41
N GLY A 91 2.92 -0.39 -2.69
CA GLY A 91 3.85 -0.78 -3.74
C GLY A 91 4.83 0.35 -4.01
N THR A 92 6.09 0.04 -4.27
CA THR A 92 7.13 1.05 -4.53
C THR A 92 7.79 0.90 -5.91
N ALA A 93 8.33 2.02 -6.40
CA ALA A 93 9.14 2.08 -7.60
C ALA A 93 10.50 1.36 -7.43
N GLN A 94 10.94 1.14 -6.19
CA GLN A 94 12.15 0.41 -5.85
C GLN A 94 11.89 -1.10 -5.65
N CYS A 95 10.84 -1.61 -6.29
CA CYS A 95 10.49 -3.02 -6.28
C CYS A 95 10.24 -3.57 -4.87
N SER A 96 9.42 -2.90 -4.06
CA SER A 96 9.07 -3.37 -2.72
C SER A 96 7.56 -3.36 -2.51
N LEU A 97 7.07 -4.37 -1.80
CA LEU A 97 5.74 -4.39 -1.21
C LEU A 97 5.88 -4.19 0.30
N GLN A 98 5.34 -3.11 0.82
CA GLN A 98 5.39 -2.78 2.25
C GLN A 98 3.99 -2.83 2.85
N ILE A 99 3.87 -3.45 4.02
CA ILE A 99 2.63 -3.48 4.80
C ILE A 99 2.93 -2.75 6.12
N ARG A 100 2.18 -1.68 6.37
CA ARG A 100 2.38 -0.79 7.52
C ARG A 100 1.09 -0.70 8.33
N ASP A 101 1.22 -0.56 9.63
CA ASP A 101 0.08 -0.27 10.52
C ASP A 101 -0.53 1.11 10.17
N LEU A 102 -1.84 1.21 10.04
CA LEU A 102 -2.51 2.44 9.57
C LEU A 102 -2.35 3.60 10.55
N ARG A 103 -2.32 3.32 11.85
CA ARG A 103 -2.29 4.35 12.88
C ARG A 103 -0.89 4.93 13.06
N SER A 104 0.12 4.08 13.19
CA SER A 104 1.50 4.45 13.44
C SER A 104 2.33 4.65 12.17
N LEU A 105 1.90 4.06 11.04
CA LEU A 105 2.66 3.94 9.79
C LEU A 105 3.99 3.16 9.93
N ALA A 106 4.18 2.49 11.07
CA ALA A 106 5.31 1.61 11.28
C ALA A 106 5.17 0.34 10.41
N PRO A 107 6.27 -0.25 9.91
CA PRO A 107 6.23 -1.54 9.25
C PRO A 107 5.57 -2.60 10.14
N ALA A 108 4.50 -3.23 9.63
CA ALA A 108 3.81 -4.32 10.33
C ALA A 108 4.53 -5.67 10.10
N VAL A 109 5.18 -5.81 8.95
CA VAL A 109 6.07 -6.93 8.61
C VAL A 109 7.29 -6.40 7.85
N SER A 110 8.30 -7.24 7.68
CA SER A 110 9.43 -6.92 6.80
C SER A 110 8.91 -6.64 5.38
N PRO A 111 9.41 -5.60 4.69
CA PRO A 111 9.14 -5.37 3.28
C PRO A 111 9.42 -6.61 2.44
N LEU A 112 8.54 -6.91 1.48
CA LEU A 112 8.69 -8.04 0.57
C LEU A 112 9.31 -7.54 -0.75
N PRO A 113 10.51 -8.00 -1.12
CA PRO A 113 11.18 -7.57 -2.35
C PRO A 113 10.49 -8.13 -3.60
N MET A 114 10.23 -7.26 -4.56
CA MET A 114 9.65 -7.54 -5.88
C MET A 114 10.75 -7.60 -6.95
N LYS A 115 10.52 -8.31 -8.06
CA LYS A 115 11.50 -8.43 -9.16
C LYS A 115 11.53 -7.20 -10.03
N VAL A 116 10.39 -6.53 -10.14
CA VAL A 116 10.19 -5.30 -10.90
C VAL A 116 9.29 -4.38 -10.07
N PRO A 117 9.19 -3.09 -10.42
CA PRO A 117 8.38 -2.15 -9.65
C PRO A 117 6.92 -2.58 -9.55
N VAL A 118 6.31 -2.23 -8.42
CA VAL A 118 4.89 -2.50 -8.21
C VAL A 118 4.07 -1.45 -8.96
N HIS A 119 3.15 -1.91 -9.81
CA HIS A 119 2.29 -1.03 -10.58
C HIS A 119 0.96 -0.75 -9.87
N CYS A 120 0.35 -1.76 -9.26
CA CYS A 120 -0.91 -1.62 -8.54
C CYS A 120 -1.02 -2.61 -7.38
N VAL A 121 -1.77 -2.24 -6.34
CA VAL A 121 -2.06 -3.10 -5.19
C VAL A 121 -3.55 -3.05 -4.85
N SER A 122 -4.10 -4.19 -4.47
CA SER A 122 -5.46 -4.30 -3.91
C SER A 122 -5.47 -5.35 -2.82
N VAL A 123 -6.30 -5.16 -1.80
CA VAL A 123 -6.52 -6.16 -0.75
C VAL A 123 -7.90 -6.76 -0.94
N THR A 124 -8.02 -8.08 -0.75
CA THR A 124 -9.32 -8.77 -0.79
C THR A 124 -10.21 -8.33 0.37
N LYS A 125 -11.54 -8.42 0.20
CA LYS A 125 -12.53 -7.99 1.20
C LYS A 125 -12.30 -8.54 2.62
N GLU A 126 -11.84 -9.79 2.73
CA GLU A 126 -11.60 -10.47 4.01
C GLU A 126 -10.17 -10.25 4.55
N ASN A 127 -9.41 -9.33 3.94
CA ASN A 127 -8.00 -9.05 4.26
C ASN A 127 -7.09 -10.29 4.21
N SER A 128 -7.51 -11.37 3.53
CA SER A 128 -6.76 -12.63 3.47
C SER A 128 -5.65 -12.64 2.42
N HIS A 129 -5.78 -11.84 1.36
CA HIS A 129 -4.80 -11.77 0.29
C HIS A 129 -4.57 -10.34 -0.20
N ILE A 130 -3.34 -10.08 -0.61
CA ILE A 130 -2.91 -8.89 -1.33
C ILE A 130 -2.64 -9.28 -2.78
N LEU A 131 -3.32 -8.61 -3.69
CA LEU A 131 -3.14 -8.70 -5.13
C LEU A 131 -2.17 -7.62 -5.56
N VAL A 132 -1.06 -8.00 -6.19
CA VAL A 132 0.01 -7.06 -6.57
C VAL A 132 0.27 -7.22 -8.07
N GLY A 133 -0.08 -6.18 -8.82
CA GLY A 133 0.27 -6.06 -10.23
C GLY A 133 1.66 -5.46 -10.37
N LEU A 134 2.50 -6.10 -11.17
CA LEU A 134 3.88 -5.70 -11.43
C LEU A 134 4.00 -5.02 -12.80
N GLU A 135 5.04 -4.20 -13.00
CA GLU A 135 5.27 -3.50 -14.27
C GLU A 135 5.47 -4.43 -15.48
N ASP A 136 5.92 -5.67 -15.26
CA ASP A 136 6.08 -6.66 -16.33
C ASP A 136 4.75 -7.35 -16.73
N GLY A 137 3.62 -6.86 -16.23
CA GLY A 137 2.28 -7.36 -16.51
C GLY A 137 1.89 -8.59 -15.70
N LYS A 138 2.73 -9.04 -14.76
CA LYS A 138 2.40 -10.16 -13.88
C LYS A 138 1.54 -9.72 -12.71
N LEU A 139 0.65 -10.61 -12.29
CA LEU A 139 -0.10 -10.51 -11.05
C LEU A 139 0.45 -11.55 -10.08
N ILE A 140 0.89 -11.12 -8.90
CA ILE A 140 1.24 -12.00 -7.80
C ILE A 140 0.20 -11.89 -6.69
N VAL A 141 0.02 -12.97 -5.95
CA VAL A 141 -0.90 -13.04 -4.81
C VAL A 141 -0.09 -13.32 -3.57
N VAL A 142 -0.16 -12.42 -2.60
CA VAL A 142 0.52 -12.54 -1.31
C VAL A 142 -0.54 -12.87 -0.25
N GLY A 143 -0.46 -14.06 0.34
CA GLY A 143 -1.34 -14.46 1.43
C GLY A 143 -0.98 -13.76 2.73
N ALA A 144 -1.97 -13.18 3.41
CA ALA A 144 -1.84 -12.60 4.74
C ALA A 144 -1.96 -13.71 5.80
N GLY A 145 -0.98 -14.62 5.86
CA GLY A 145 -0.95 -15.69 6.85
C GLY A 145 -0.22 -15.28 8.13
N GLN A 146 -0.76 -15.61 9.31
CA GLN A 146 0.08 -15.77 10.50
C GLN A 146 0.99 -17.01 10.27
N PRO A 147 2.30 -16.93 10.52
CA PRO A 147 3.23 -18.05 10.34
C PRO A 147 2.84 -19.33 11.10
N LEU A 148 2.00 -19.23 12.13
CA LEU A 148 1.62 -20.34 13.01
C LEU A 148 0.63 -21.34 12.39
N GLU A 149 0.00 -21.03 11.25
CA GLU A 149 -0.97 -21.94 10.61
C GLU A 149 -0.50 -22.55 9.29
N VAL A 150 0.68 -22.19 8.80
CA VAL A 150 1.23 -22.85 7.62
C VAL A 150 1.92 -24.14 8.06
N LYS A 151 1.10 -25.12 8.48
CA LYS A 151 1.56 -26.52 8.57
C LYS A 151 2.00 -26.92 7.16
N THR A 152 3.29 -27.05 6.97
CA THR A 152 3.90 -27.73 5.84
C THR A 152 3.40 -29.18 5.85
N GLY A 153 2.29 -29.44 5.17
CA GLY A 153 1.71 -30.77 5.09
C GLY A 153 0.20 -30.73 4.86
N GLN A 154 -0.19 -31.21 3.69
CA GLN A 154 -1.55 -31.62 3.31
C GLN A 154 -2.53 -30.50 2.93
N PHE A 155 -2.52 -30.15 1.64
CA PHE A 155 -3.77 -29.88 0.92
C PHE A 155 -4.64 -31.14 0.92
N THR A 156 -5.38 -31.38 2.00
CA THR A 156 -6.55 -32.25 1.93
C THR A 156 -7.63 -31.50 1.16
N ARG A 157 -7.71 -31.77 -0.15
CA ARG A 157 -8.96 -31.63 -0.91
C ARG A 157 -10.05 -32.30 -0.10
N LYS A 158 -10.92 -31.53 0.54
CA LYS A 158 -12.31 -31.86 0.89
C LYS A 158 -12.86 -30.72 1.75
N LEU A 159 -13.43 -29.71 1.10
CA LEU A 159 -14.67 -29.03 1.48
C LEU A 159 -14.83 -27.75 0.64
N TRP A 160 -15.25 -27.93 -0.61
CA TRP A 160 -15.99 -26.88 -1.31
C TRP A 160 -17.02 -27.53 -2.23
N GLY A 161 -18.21 -27.77 -1.65
CA GLY A 161 -19.44 -27.85 -2.43
C GLY A 161 -19.99 -26.43 -2.59
N SER A 162 -19.63 -25.75 -3.67
CA SER A 162 -20.48 -24.71 -4.26
C SER A 162 -20.07 -24.46 -5.71
N THR A 163 -21.06 -24.57 -6.59
CA THR A 163 -20.95 -24.65 -8.03
C THR A 163 -20.75 -23.26 -8.64
N ARG A 164 -19.54 -22.96 -9.12
CA ARG A 164 -19.30 -22.24 -10.39
C ARG A 164 -17.84 -22.42 -10.82
N ARG A 165 -17.71 -23.18 -11.90
CA ARG A 165 -16.49 -23.78 -12.44
C ARG A 165 -15.64 -22.70 -13.13
N ILE A 166 -14.62 -22.17 -12.45
CA ILE A 166 -13.48 -21.56 -13.13
C ILE A 166 -12.63 -22.72 -13.63
N SER A 167 -12.78 -23.07 -14.90
CA SER A 167 -12.03 -24.13 -15.55
C SER A 167 -10.58 -23.72 -15.69
N GLN A 168 -9.69 -24.38 -14.93
CA GLN A 168 -8.25 -24.46 -15.14
C GLN A 168 -7.55 -23.11 -15.41
N VAL A 169 -7.09 -22.48 -14.33
CA VAL A 169 -5.82 -21.76 -14.37
C VAL A 169 -4.74 -22.73 -13.92
N SER A 170 -3.65 -22.82 -14.68
CA SER A 170 -2.51 -23.71 -14.44
C SER A 170 -2.20 -23.83 -12.93
N SER A 171 -2.35 -25.03 -12.38
CA SER A 171 -2.04 -25.37 -10.98
C SER A 171 -0.55 -25.48 -10.71
N GLY A 172 0.28 -24.84 -11.53
CA GLY A 172 1.68 -24.62 -11.19
C GLY A 172 1.72 -23.53 -10.14
N GLU A 173 1.77 -23.90 -8.86
CA GLU A 173 2.18 -23.00 -7.80
C GLU A 173 3.59 -22.50 -8.13
N THR A 174 3.68 -21.38 -8.87
CA THR A 174 4.95 -20.71 -9.08
C THR A 174 5.19 -19.85 -7.86
N GLU A 175 5.89 -20.43 -6.89
CA GLU A 175 6.38 -19.69 -5.74
C GLU A 175 7.17 -18.48 -6.21
N TYR A 176 6.81 -17.31 -5.70
CA TYR A 176 7.53 -16.09 -5.98
C TYR A 176 8.87 -16.15 -5.24
N LYS A 177 9.96 -16.39 -5.98
CA LYS A 177 11.32 -16.39 -5.46
C LYS A 177 11.95 -15.01 -5.64
N PRO A 178 12.05 -14.17 -4.60
CA PRO A 178 12.83 -12.96 -4.68
C PRO A 178 14.29 -13.31 -4.93
N THR A 179 14.99 -12.52 -5.75
CA THR A 179 16.43 -12.70 -5.96
C THR A 179 17.18 -12.39 -4.66
N GLU A 180 18.06 -13.29 -4.23
CA GLU A 180 18.92 -13.06 -3.07
C GLU A 180 19.75 -11.78 -3.31
N THR A 181 19.64 -10.81 -2.40
CA THR A 181 20.51 -9.64 -2.37
C THR A 181 21.93 -10.12 -2.07
N LYS A 182 22.84 -9.92 -3.05
CA LYS A 182 24.29 -10.05 -2.85
C LYS A 182 24.83 -8.93 -1.97
#